data_AF-A0A938K9J3-F1
#
_entry.id   AF-A0A938K9J3-F1
#
_cell.length_a   1.000
_cell.length_b   1.000
_cell.length_c   1.000
_cell.angle_alpha   90.00
_cell.angle_beta   90.00
_cell.angle_gamma   90.00
#
_symmetry.space_group_name_H-M   'P 1'
#
loop_
_entity.id
_entity.type
_entity.pdbx_description
1 polymer ?
#
loop_
_entity_poly.entity_id
_entity_poly.type
_entity_poly.pdbx_seq_one_letter_code
_entity_poly.pdbx_strand_id
1 'polypeptide(L)'
;SDFGPVGMFAIAREVVGVSTHCALVDVAVLKSVGGFSPEYDTRAMDIDLACKLHRAGRHAIITPLVSVRSLDDPTLTDRETEALATRWGRVFGNDPYTRVDTRLRLPVSA
;
A
#
# COMPACT_ATOMS: atom_id res chain seq x y z
N SER A 1 8.61 -2.73 23.08
CA SER A 1 8.03 -2.78 21.73
C SER A 1 9.17 -2.73 20.73
N ASP A 2 9.22 -3.69 19.81
CA ASP A 2 10.15 -3.62 18.69
C ASP A 2 9.64 -2.56 17.71
N PHE A 3 10.33 -1.41 17.64
CA PHE A 3 9.97 -0.28 16.76
C PHE A 3 10.58 -0.43 15.36
N GLY A 4 11.08 -1.62 15.03
CA GLY A 4 11.82 -1.89 13.81
C GLY A 4 13.21 -1.27 13.82
N PRO A 5 13.99 -1.50 12.76
CA PRO A 5 15.32 -0.90 12.61
C PRO A 5 15.27 0.61 12.80
N VAL A 6 16.15 1.13 13.65
CA VAL A 6 16.30 2.56 13.98
C VAL A 6 14.99 3.28 14.40
N GLY A 7 14.02 2.54 14.97
CA GLY A 7 12.78 3.14 15.46
C GLY A 7 11.81 3.56 14.35
N MET A 8 11.95 3.03 13.14
CA MET A 8 11.20 3.48 11.97
C MET A 8 9.67 3.35 12.08
N PHE A 9 9.16 2.46 12.94
CA PHE A 9 7.72 2.32 13.20
C PHE A 9 7.19 3.31 14.24
N ALA A 10 8.05 4.13 14.83
CA ALA A 10 7.70 5.16 15.81
C ALA A 10 7.66 6.58 15.20
N ILE A 11 7.90 6.73 13.89
CA ILE A 11 7.99 8.03 13.21
C ILE A 11 7.01 8.08 12.04
N ALA A 12 6.34 9.22 11.86
CA ALA A 12 5.52 9.46 10.68
C ALA A 12 6.40 9.49 9.43
N ARG A 13 6.04 8.75 8.39
CA ARG A 13 6.87 8.63 7.20
C ARG A 13 6.07 8.52 5.93
N GLU A 14 6.71 8.93 4.84
CA GLU A 14 6.20 8.72 3.51
C GLU A 14 6.29 7.24 3.11
N VAL A 15 5.24 6.77 2.44
CA VAL A 15 5.13 5.47 1.80
C VAL A 15 4.42 5.64 0.46
N VAL A 16 4.59 4.67 -0.44
CA VAL A 16 3.89 4.68 -1.74
C VAL A 16 2.37 4.59 -1.56
N GLY A 17 1.92 3.81 -0.59
CA GLY A 17 0.50 3.59 -0.31
C GLY A 17 0.27 3.05 1.09
N VAL A 18 -0.98 3.16 1.54
CA VAL A 18 -1.49 2.62 2.79
C VAL A 18 -2.76 1.84 2.51
N SER A 19 -3.16 0.94 3.42
CA SER A 19 -4.46 0.27 3.25
C SER A 19 -5.60 1.27 3.39
N THR A 20 -6.59 1.18 2.50
CA THR A 20 -7.72 2.13 2.51
C THR A 20 -8.73 1.88 3.62
N HIS A 21 -8.65 0.73 4.30
CA HIS A 21 -9.41 0.46 5.53
C HIS A 21 -9.21 1.55 6.61
N CYS A 22 -8.04 2.20 6.62
CA CYS A 22 -7.66 3.20 7.62
C CYS A 22 -6.95 4.40 6.99
N ALA A 23 -7.40 4.82 5.81
CA ALA A 23 -6.84 5.97 5.10
C ALA A 23 -7.78 7.18 5.15
N LEU A 24 -7.19 8.37 5.23
CA LEU A 24 -7.89 9.62 4.98
C LEU A 24 -7.37 10.22 3.67
N VAL A 25 -8.28 10.53 2.76
CA VAL A 25 -7.97 11.12 1.46
C VAL A 25 -8.94 12.26 1.15
N ASP A 26 -8.43 13.33 0.54
CA ASP A 26 -9.27 14.40 0.02
C ASP A 26 -10.20 13.85 -1.08
N VAL A 27 -11.51 14.10 -0.95
CA VAL A 27 -12.52 13.56 -1.85
C VAL A 27 -12.40 14.08 -3.28
N ALA A 28 -11.96 15.33 -3.47
CA ALA A 28 -11.76 15.91 -4.79
C ALA A 28 -10.56 15.27 -5.48
N VAL A 29 -9.48 15.03 -4.73
CA VAL A 29 -8.30 14.30 -5.23
C VAL A 29 -8.67 12.87 -5.60
N LEU A 30 -9.40 12.14 -4.74
CA LEU A 30 -9.84 10.78 -5.01
C LEU A 30 -10.67 10.71 -6.31
N LYS A 31 -11.60 11.65 -6.50
CA LYS A 31 -12.40 11.75 -7.72
C LYS A 31 -11.56 12.09 -8.95
N SER A 32 -10.57 12.98 -8.82
CA SER A 32 -9.72 13.38 -9.94
C SER A 32 -8.88 12.26 -10.52
N VAL A 33 -8.55 11.24 -9.72
CA VAL A 33 -7.80 10.06 -10.17
C VAL A 33 -8.69 8.88 -10.58
N GLY A 34 -10.02 9.09 -10.61
CA GLY A 34 -11.01 8.09 -11.00
C GLY A 34 -11.42 7.11 -9.90
N GLY A 35 -11.04 7.36 -8.64
CA GLY A 35 -11.44 6.53 -7.50
C GLY A 35 -10.95 5.07 -7.57
N PHE A 36 -11.69 4.18 -6.91
CA PHE A 36 -11.45 2.74 -6.91
C PHE A 36 -11.82 2.12 -8.26
N SER A 37 -10.94 1.28 -8.80
CA SER A 37 -11.24 0.53 -10.02
C SER A 37 -12.14 -0.67 -9.67
N PRO A 38 -13.24 -0.91 -10.41
CA PRO A 38 -14.08 -2.10 -10.24
C PRO A 38 -13.40 -3.38 -10.73
N GLU A 39 -12.18 -3.30 -11.28
CA GLU A 39 -11.38 -4.46 -11.67
C GLU A 39 -10.79 -5.22 -10.47
N TYR A 40 -10.83 -4.67 -9.27
CA TYR A 40 -10.23 -5.27 -8.08
C TYR A 40 -11.29 -5.48 -6.99
N ASP A 41 -11.28 -6.68 -6.40
CA ASP A 41 -12.16 -7.11 -5.33
C ASP A 41 -11.39 -7.32 -4.01
N THR A 42 -10.07 -7.31 -4.07
CA THR A 42 -9.15 -7.52 -2.94
C THR A 42 -8.33 -6.26 -2.65
N ARG A 43 -7.32 -6.38 -1.77
CA ARG A 43 -6.32 -5.34 -1.51
C ARG A 43 -5.55 -4.84 -2.74
N ALA A 44 -5.68 -5.49 -3.91
CA ALA A 44 -5.19 -4.93 -5.17
C ALA A 44 -5.75 -3.52 -5.45
N MET A 45 -6.96 -3.21 -4.96
CA MET A 45 -7.54 -1.87 -5.05
C MET A 45 -6.71 -0.80 -4.34
N ASP A 46 -6.09 -1.14 -3.21
CA ASP A 46 -5.22 -0.22 -2.44
C ASP A 46 -3.96 0.12 -3.25
N ILE A 47 -3.38 -0.88 -3.92
CA ILE A 47 -2.19 -0.72 -4.76
C ILE A 47 -2.51 0.16 -5.98
N ASP A 48 -3.62 -0.13 -6.68
CA ASP A 48 -4.05 0.67 -7.82
C ASP A 48 -4.31 2.13 -7.44
N LEU A 49 -5.01 2.36 -6.32
CA LEU A 49 -5.28 3.72 -5.84
C LEU A 49 -3.98 4.44 -5.43
N ALA A 50 -3.07 3.76 -4.73
CA ALA A 50 -1.77 4.32 -4.37
C ALA A 50 -0.98 4.76 -5.60
N CYS A 51 -0.92 3.91 -6.64
CA CYS A 51 -0.21 4.26 -7.87
C CYS A 51 -0.89 5.41 -8.64
N LYS A 52 -2.23 5.48 -8.65
CA LYS A 52 -2.99 6.59 -9.22
C LYS A 52 -2.68 7.91 -8.52
N LEU A 53 -2.73 7.93 -7.19
CA LEU A 53 -2.43 9.11 -6.37
C LEU A 53 -0.96 9.54 -6.53
N HIS A 54 -0.04 8.59 -6.52
CA HIS A 54 1.39 8.87 -6.72
C HIS A 54 1.66 9.51 -8.08
N ARG A 55 1.04 9.00 -9.17
CA ARG A 55 1.12 9.63 -10.51
C ARG A 55 0.54 11.05 -10.55
N ALA A 56 -0.41 11.36 -9.69
CA ALA A 56 -0.97 12.70 -9.54
C ALA A 56 -0.14 13.61 -8.61
N GLY A 57 1.07 13.19 -8.20
CA GLY A 57 1.94 13.95 -7.31
C GLY A 57 1.37 14.04 -5.88
N ARG A 58 0.74 12.96 -5.41
CA ARG A 58 0.22 12.83 -4.04
C ARG A 58 0.98 11.72 -3.33
N HIS A 59 1.31 11.98 -2.07
CA HIS A 59 2.12 11.08 -1.24
C HIS A 59 1.29 10.58 -0.07
N ALA A 60 1.47 9.31 0.31
CA ALA A 60 0.83 8.75 1.49
C ALA A 60 1.76 8.85 2.70
N ILE A 61 1.22 9.27 3.83
CA ILE A 61 1.95 9.32 5.11
C ILE A 61 1.30 8.31 6.05
N ILE A 62 2.10 7.42 6.63
CA ILE A 62 1.69 6.60 7.77
C ILE A 62 2.01 7.34 9.07
N THR A 63 1.08 7.33 10.03
CA THR A 63 1.29 7.89 11.36
C THR A 63 1.41 6.79 12.42
N PRO A 64 2.42 6.85 13.32
CA PRO A 64 2.56 5.90 14.42
C PRO A 64 1.65 6.23 15.61
N LEU A 65 0.95 7.38 15.57
CA LEU A 65 0.16 7.89 16.68
C LEU A 65 -1.17 7.13 16.90
N VAL A 66 -1.59 6.35 15.91
CA VAL A 66 -2.83 5.58 15.95
C VAL A 66 -2.52 4.14 15.58
N SER A 67 -3.00 3.21 16.41
CA SER A 67 -2.96 1.78 16.09
C SER A 67 -4.35 1.35 15.65
N VAL A 68 -4.44 0.76 14.46
CA VAL A 68 -5.68 0.16 13.96
C VAL A 68 -5.44 -1.31 13.67
N ARG A 69 -6.41 -2.14 14.08
CA ARG A 69 -6.46 -3.56 13.75
C ARG A 69 -7.57 -3.76 12.72
N SER A 70 -7.22 -4.34 11.58
CA SER A 70 -8.17 -4.76 10.56
C SER A 70 -8.02 -6.25 10.32
N LEU A 71 -9.12 -6.92 10.01
CA LEU A 71 -9.11 -8.26 9.43
C LEU A 71 -9.07 -8.10 7.92
N ASP A 72 -8.07 -8.70 7.28
CA ASP A 72 -7.90 -8.59 5.83
C ASP A 72 -7.35 -9.90 5.26
N ASP A 73 -7.80 -10.26 4.04
CA ASP A 73 -7.29 -11.41 3.30
C ASP A 73 -6.17 -10.94 2.37
N PRO A 74 -4.92 -11.40 2.56
CA PRO A 74 -3.80 -10.97 1.74
C PRO A 74 -3.79 -11.57 0.33
N THR A 75 -4.66 -12.51 0.05
CA THR A 75 -4.64 -13.28 -1.19
C THR A 75 -5.11 -12.40 -2.35
N LEU A 76 -4.23 -12.21 -3.33
CA LEU A 76 -4.61 -11.63 -4.63
C LEU A 76 -5.07 -12.77 -5.54
N THR A 77 -6.09 -12.51 -6.34
CA THR A 77 -6.45 -13.45 -7.42
C THR A 77 -5.45 -13.36 -8.57
N ASP A 78 -5.34 -14.41 -9.38
CA ASP A 78 -4.49 -14.40 -10.58
C ASP A 78 -4.92 -13.28 -11.54
N ARG A 79 -6.24 -13.10 -11.70
CA ARG A 79 -6.86 -12.04 -12.50
C ARG A 79 -6.39 -10.65 -12.06
N GLU A 80 -6.43 -10.37 -10.77
CA GLU A 80 -6.00 -9.08 -10.23
C GLU A 80 -4.49 -8.88 -10.30
N THR A 81 -3.74 -9.96 -10.10
CA THR A 81 -2.27 -9.95 -10.25
C THR A 81 -1.87 -9.58 -11.68
N GLU A 82 -2.53 -10.18 -12.67
CA GLU A 82 -2.33 -9.86 -14.09
C GLU A 82 -2.77 -8.43 -14.42
N ALA A 83 -3.90 -7.98 -13.90
CA ALA A 83 -4.38 -6.61 -14.08
C ALA A 83 -3.41 -5.57 -13.49
N LEU A 84 -2.88 -5.82 -12.29
CA LEU A 84 -1.85 -4.98 -11.67
C LEU A 84 -0.55 -4.99 -12.48
N ALA A 85 -0.09 -6.16 -12.92
CA ALA A 85 1.13 -6.28 -13.72
C ALA A 85 1.00 -5.53 -15.06
N THR A 86 -0.13 -5.69 -15.74
CA THR A 86 -0.41 -4.99 -17.00
C THR A 86 -0.45 -3.48 -16.82
N ARG A 87 -1.14 -3.00 -15.78
CA ARG A 87 -1.37 -1.57 -15.57
C ARG A 87 -0.19 -0.85 -14.92
N TRP A 88 0.48 -1.51 -13.99
CA TRP A 88 1.45 -0.91 -13.06
C TRP A 88 2.79 -1.63 -12.99
N GLY A 89 3.01 -2.73 -13.74
CA GLY A 89 4.22 -3.55 -13.64
C GLY A 89 5.54 -2.77 -13.74
N ARG A 90 5.59 -1.72 -14.57
CA ARG A 90 6.77 -0.81 -14.69
C ARG A 90 7.10 0.00 -13.43
N VAL A 91 6.18 0.09 -12.47
CA VAL A 91 6.37 0.83 -11.21
C VAL A 91 6.97 -0.11 -10.15
N PHE A 92 6.68 -1.42 -10.24
CA PHE A 92 7.15 -2.40 -9.27
C PHE A 92 8.65 -2.63 -9.40
N GLY A 93 9.34 -2.73 -8.26
CA GLY A 93 10.78 -2.98 -8.20
C GLY A 93 11.67 -1.78 -8.51
N ASN A 94 11.09 -0.66 -8.93
CA ASN A 94 11.84 0.56 -9.29
C ASN A 94 11.89 1.61 -8.18
N ASP A 95 11.19 1.40 -7.07
CA ASP A 95 11.26 2.29 -5.91
C ASP A 95 12.51 1.98 -5.06
N PRO A 96 13.51 2.92 -5.00
CA PRO A 96 14.75 2.71 -4.25
C PRO A 96 14.54 2.58 -2.73
N TYR A 97 13.35 2.93 -2.23
CA TYR A 97 12.98 2.82 -0.83
C TYR A 97 12.19 1.53 -0.52
N THR A 98 11.99 0.64 -1.51
CA THR A 98 11.43 -0.70 -1.28
C THR A 98 12.42 -1.54 -0.48
N ARG A 99 12.20 -1.63 0.83
CA ARG A 99 13.03 -2.41 1.76
C ARG A 99 12.64 -3.88 1.80
N VAL A 100 13.23 -4.67 0.90
CA VAL A 100 13.02 -6.14 0.82
C VAL A 100 13.53 -6.86 2.07
N ASP A 101 14.54 -6.31 2.73
CA ASP A 101 15.20 -6.80 3.94
C ASP A 101 14.33 -6.67 5.21
N THR A 102 13.39 -5.73 5.23
CA THR A 102 12.45 -5.54 6.36
C THR A 102 11.19 -6.38 6.25
N ARG A 103 11.04 -7.22 5.21
CA ARG A 103 9.97 -8.22 5.18
C ARG A 103 10.20 -9.14 6.37
N LEU A 104 9.28 -9.13 7.33
CA LEU A 104 9.17 -10.18 8.32
C LEU A 104 9.13 -11.50 7.55
N ARG A 105 10.24 -12.26 7.58
CA ARG A 105 10.18 -13.69 7.29
C ARG A 105 9.39 -14.26 8.46
N LEU A 106 8.07 -14.36 8.30
CA LEU A 106 7.29 -15.20 9.19
C LEU A 106 7.97 -16.57 9.15
N PRO A 107 8.43 -17.14 10.28
CA PRO A 107 8.92 -18.49 10.26
C PRO A 107 7.83 -19.37 9.66
N VAL A 108 8.20 -20.20 8.68
CA VAL A 108 7.31 -21.26 8.21
C VAL A 108 7.06 -22.12 9.44
N SER A 109 5.84 -22.07 9.98
CA SER A 109 5.46 -22.96 11.08
C SER A 109 5.70 -24.39 10.63
N ALA A 110 6.56 -25.09 11.36
CA ALA A 110 6.79 -26.54 11.23
C ALA A 110 5.64 -27.32 11.87
#